data_AF-A0A2K3YY16-F1
#
_entry.id   AF-A0A2K3YY16-F1
#
_cell.length_a   1.000
_cell.length_b   1.000
_cell.length_c   1.000
_cell.angle_alpha   90.00
_cell.angle_beta   90.00
_cell.angle_gamma   90.00
#
_symmetry.space_group_name_H-M   'P 1'
#
loop_
_entity.id
_entity.type
_entity.pdbx_description
1 polymer ?
#
loop_
_entity_poly.entity_id
_entity_poly.type
_entity_poly.pdbx_seq_one_letter_code
_entity_poly.pdbx_strand_id
1 'polypeptide(L)'
;MNYEKYIDHTLLKPESTRAQIDKIIEEAKEYHFKSVCVNPTHVAYAAEKLADSDVLVCTVIGFPLGASTSEVKAFETKDAIAKGADEIDMVINIGALKDGRYDDVQADIAAVVEASGDK
;
A
#
# COMPACT_ATOMS: atom_id res chain seq x y z
N MET A 1 -12.32 -22.76 -5.77
CA MET A 1 -11.23 -21.85 -5.39
C MET A 1 -11.85 -20.47 -5.35
N ASN A 2 -11.67 -19.74 -4.26
CA ASN A 2 -12.20 -18.39 -4.11
C ASN A 2 -11.12 -17.45 -4.67
N TYR A 3 -11.21 -17.12 -5.96
CA TYR A 3 -10.16 -16.37 -6.67
C TYR A 3 -10.18 -14.88 -6.31
N GLU A 4 -11.35 -14.36 -5.98
CA GLU A 4 -11.56 -12.97 -5.58
C GLU A 4 -10.72 -12.58 -4.35
N LYS A 5 -10.53 -13.50 -3.39
CA LYS A 5 -9.68 -13.28 -2.21
C LYS A 5 -8.17 -13.32 -2.48
N TYR A 6 -7.75 -13.42 -3.73
CA TYR A 6 -6.34 -13.28 -4.16
C TYR A 6 -6.09 -12.00 -4.98
N ILE A 7 -7.09 -11.12 -5.09
CA ILE A 7 -7.03 -9.93 -5.93
C ILE A 7 -6.95 -8.67 -5.07
N ASP A 8 -5.89 -7.89 -5.29
CA ASP A 8 -5.79 -6.50 -4.86
C ASP A 8 -6.25 -5.60 -6.00
N HIS A 9 -7.47 -5.07 -5.87
CA HIS A 9 -8.07 -4.25 -6.92
C HIS A 9 -7.42 -2.87 -6.94
N THR A 10 -6.60 -2.63 -7.97
CA THR A 10 -5.54 -1.63 -7.89
C THR A 10 -5.81 -0.41 -8.78
N LEU A 11 -5.65 0.79 -8.22
CA LEU A 11 -5.61 2.04 -8.97
C LEU A 11 -4.51 2.97 -8.44
N LEU A 12 -3.37 2.97 -9.14
CA LEU A 12 -2.17 3.73 -8.77
C LEU A 12 -1.79 4.80 -9.79
N LYS A 13 -2.68 5.12 -10.73
CA LYS A 13 -2.41 6.19 -11.70
C LYS A 13 -2.31 7.54 -10.98
N PRO A 14 -1.33 8.41 -11.32
CA PRO A 14 -1.13 9.67 -10.60
C PRO A 14 -2.30 10.64 -10.75
N GLU A 15 -3.08 10.53 -11.82
CA GLU A 15 -4.26 11.36 -12.11
C GLU A 15 -5.58 10.80 -11.53
N SER A 16 -5.53 9.74 -10.73
CA SER A 16 -6.73 9.09 -10.20
C SER A 16 -7.57 10.02 -9.32
N THR A 17 -8.84 10.15 -9.69
CA THR A 17 -9.82 11.03 -9.03
C THR A 17 -10.64 10.28 -7.99
N ARG A 18 -11.29 11.01 -7.07
CA ARG A 18 -12.20 10.41 -6.07
C ARG A 18 -13.30 9.55 -6.69
N ALA A 19 -13.91 9.98 -7.78
CA ALA A 19 -14.95 9.20 -8.46
C ALA A 19 -14.43 7.86 -9.01
N GLN A 20 -13.16 7.81 -9.45
CA GLN A 20 -12.54 6.55 -9.88
C GLN A 20 -12.18 5.65 -8.68
N ILE A 21 -11.78 6.25 -7.56
CA ILE A 21 -11.55 5.53 -6.30
C ILE A 21 -12.87 4.95 -5.75
N ASP A 22 -13.96 5.70 -5.79
CA ASP A 22 -15.29 5.19 -5.43
C ASP A 22 -15.65 3.98 -6.30
N LYS A 23 -15.42 4.07 -7.61
CA LYS A 23 -15.73 2.98 -8.53
C LYS A 23 -15.00 1.67 -8.16
N ILE A 24 -13.69 1.72 -7.91
CA ILE A 24 -12.94 0.49 -7.55
C ILE A 24 -13.35 -0.03 -6.16
N ILE A 25 -13.74 0.86 -5.24
CA ILE A 25 -14.23 0.45 -3.92
C ILE A 25 -15.56 -0.30 -4.07
N GLU A 26 -16.51 0.24 -4.84
CA GLU A 26 -17.79 -0.42 -5.09
C GLU A 26 -17.61 -1.76 -5.81
N GLU A 27 -16.73 -1.82 -6.81
CA GLU A 27 -16.38 -3.08 -7.48
C GLU A 27 -15.76 -4.09 -6.50
N ALA A 28 -14.84 -3.66 -5.63
CA ALA A 28 -14.23 -4.55 -4.65
C ALA A 28 -15.22 -5.07 -3.61
N LYS A 29 -16.19 -4.24 -3.18
CA LYS A 29 -17.31 -4.67 -2.33
C LYS A 29 -18.22 -5.67 -3.05
N GLU A 30 -18.61 -5.38 -4.30
CA GLU A 30 -19.49 -6.22 -5.10
C GLU A 30 -18.89 -7.62 -5.35
N TYR A 31 -17.60 -7.67 -5.71
CA TYR A 31 -16.91 -8.92 -6.04
C TYR A 31 -16.18 -9.55 -4.86
N HIS A 32 -16.26 -8.97 -3.66
CA HIS A 32 -15.60 -9.44 -2.44
C HIS A 32 -14.09 -9.67 -2.63
N PHE A 33 -13.39 -8.74 -3.28
CA PHE A 33 -11.94 -8.81 -3.43
C PHE A 33 -11.21 -8.79 -2.08
N LYS A 34 -9.91 -9.10 -2.10
CA LYS A 34 -9.08 -9.11 -0.89
C LYS A 34 -8.86 -7.70 -0.37
N SER A 35 -8.40 -6.81 -1.24
CA SER A 35 -8.11 -5.42 -0.91
C SER A 35 -8.39 -4.48 -2.07
N VAL A 36 -8.41 -3.18 -1.76
CA VAL A 36 -8.24 -2.11 -2.75
C VAL A 36 -6.85 -1.50 -2.55
N CYS A 37 -6.02 -1.50 -3.59
CA CYS A 37 -4.68 -0.90 -3.55
C CYS A 37 -4.68 0.49 -4.20
N VAL A 38 -4.38 1.53 -3.41
CA VAL A 38 -4.42 2.94 -3.83
C VAL A 38 -3.16 3.70 -3.44
N ASN A 39 -2.91 4.85 -4.09
CA ASN A 39 -1.84 5.76 -3.67
C ASN A 39 -2.08 6.27 -2.23
N PRO A 40 -1.02 6.57 -1.45
CA PRO A 40 -1.14 6.95 -0.03
C PRO A 40 -2.11 8.11 0.26
N THR A 41 -2.26 9.05 -0.69
CA THR A 41 -3.18 10.19 -0.60
C THR A 41 -4.66 9.79 -0.53
N HIS A 42 -5.00 8.55 -0.90
CA HIS A 42 -6.36 8.04 -0.90
C HIS A 42 -6.70 7.14 0.29
N VAL A 43 -5.71 6.71 1.09
CA VAL A 43 -5.87 5.71 2.16
C VAL A 43 -6.97 6.08 3.15
N ALA A 44 -6.90 7.27 3.76
CA ALA A 44 -7.89 7.68 4.76
C ALA A 44 -9.33 7.65 4.26
N TYR A 45 -9.52 7.98 2.98
CA TYR A 45 -10.83 7.95 2.34
C TYR A 45 -11.26 6.53 1.99
N ALA A 46 -10.36 5.69 1.49
CA ALA A 46 -10.66 4.29 1.22
C ALA A 46 -11.05 3.57 2.51
N ALA A 47 -10.32 3.80 3.61
CA ALA A 47 -10.63 3.26 4.93
C ALA A 47 -12.01 3.71 5.44
N GLU A 48 -12.35 5.00 5.28
CA GLU A 48 -13.68 5.51 5.63
C GLU A 48 -14.78 4.78 4.83
N LYS A 49 -14.58 4.62 3.52
CA LYS A 49 -15.56 3.99 2.63
C LYS A 49 -15.66 2.48 2.79
N LEU A 50 -14.62 1.82 3.28
CA LEU A 50 -14.56 0.37 3.48
C LEU A 50 -14.84 -0.06 4.93
N ALA A 51 -15.17 0.87 5.84
CA ALA A 51 -15.34 0.58 7.27
C ALA A 51 -16.41 -0.48 7.59
N ASP A 52 -17.37 -0.71 6.69
CA ASP A 52 -18.44 -1.70 6.80
C ASP A 52 -18.24 -2.94 5.91
N SER A 53 -17.02 -3.15 5.40
CA SER A 53 -16.66 -4.20 4.45
C SER A 53 -15.57 -5.13 5.00
N ASP A 54 -15.45 -6.32 4.41
CA ASP A 54 -14.35 -7.26 4.63
C ASP A 54 -13.16 -7.03 3.67
N VAL A 55 -13.25 -6.04 2.79
CA VAL A 55 -12.20 -5.64 1.85
C VAL A 55 -11.18 -4.75 2.56
N LEU A 56 -9.91 -5.14 2.49
CA LEU A 56 -8.81 -4.42 3.13
C LEU A 56 -8.38 -3.18 2.35
N VAL A 57 -7.71 -2.25 3.03
CA VAL A 57 -7.03 -1.12 2.37
C VAL A 57 -5.55 -1.45 2.20
N CYS A 58 -5.09 -1.60 0.96
CA CYS A 58 -3.67 -1.70 0.62
C CYS A 58 -3.16 -0.35 0.08
N THR A 59 -1.91 -0.02 0.37
CA THR A 59 -1.25 1.15 -0.24
C THR A 59 0.22 0.90 -0.49
N VAL A 60 0.82 1.76 -1.31
CA VAL A 60 2.20 1.62 -1.76
C VAL A 60 3.16 2.59 -1.05
N ILE A 61 4.39 2.16 -0.78
CA ILE A 61 5.40 2.96 -0.05
C ILE A 61 6.70 3.07 -0.85
N GLY A 62 7.26 4.28 -0.93
CA GLY A 62 8.43 4.57 -1.76
C GLY A 62 8.17 4.33 -3.26
N PHE A 63 6.91 4.36 -3.68
CA PHE A 63 6.48 3.95 -5.01
C PHE A 63 6.59 5.08 -6.06
N PRO A 64 6.85 4.75 -7.34
CA PRO A 64 7.16 3.43 -7.89
C PRO A 64 8.66 3.09 -7.90
N LEU A 65 9.50 4.03 -7.48
CA LEU A 65 10.94 3.98 -7.80
C LEU A 65 11.79 3.28 -6.74
N GLY A 66 11.31 3.22 -5.48
CA GLY A 66 12.05 2.65 -4.35
C GLY A 66 13.26 3.47 -3.90
N ALA A 67 13.45 4.66 -4.46
CA ALA A 67 14.64 5.51 -4.30
C ALA A 67 14.49 6.61 -3.22
N SER A 68 13.53 6.47 -2.31
CA SER A 68 13.44 7.26 -1.08
C SER A 68 14.32 6.65 0.02
N THR A 69 14.68 7.42 1.04
CA THR A 69 15.44 6.89 2.19
C THR A 69 14.56 5.99 3.06
N SER A 70 15.19 5.08 3.81
CA SER A 70 14.51 4.17 4.72
C SER A 70 13.66 4.90 5.76
N GLU A 71 14.14 6.05 6.27
CA GLU A 71 13.40 6.86 7.25
C GLU A 71 12.13 7.47 6.65
N VAL A 72 12.18 7.91 5.39
CA VAL A 72 11.00 8.45 4.70
C VAL A 72 9.99 7.33 4.46
N LYS A 73 10.42 6.14 4.02
CA LYS A 73 9.53 4.98 3.85
C LYS A 73 8.91 4.54 5.17
N ALA A 74 9.68 4.50 6.26
CA ALA A 74 9.18 4.19 7.59
C ALA A 74 8.16 5.22 8.10
N PHE A 75 8.39 6.52 7.84
CA PHE A 75 7.42 7.57 8.16
C PHE A 75 6.14 7.43 7.33
N GLU A 76 6.26 7.25 6.01
CA GLU A 76 5.12 7.06 5.10
C GLU A 76 4.28 5.84 5.51
N THR A 77 4.93 4.75 5.93
CA THR A 77 4.27 3.53 6.45
C THR A 77 3.47 3.84 7.72
N LYS A 78 4.06 4.52 8.70
CA LYS A 78 3.36 4.92 9.94
C LYS A 78 2.17 5.82 9.67
N ASP A 79 2.32 6.77 8.76
CA ASP A 79 1.24 7.68 8.34
C ASP A 79 0.12 6.94 7.61
N ALA A 80 0.43 6.01 6.71
CA ALA A 80 -0.54 5.17 6.02
C ALA A 80 -1.35 4.32 7.00
N ILE A 81 -0.69 3.66 7.95
CA ILE A 81 -1.36 2.84 8.97
C ILE A 81 -2.22 3.68 9.90
N ALA A 82 -1.73 4.84 10.34
CA ALA A 82 -2.53 5.77 11.15
C ALA A 82 -3.78 6.26 10.40
N LYS A 83 -3.76 6.25 9.07
CA LYS A 83 -4.88 6.59 8.19
C LYS A 83 -5.76 5.40 7.84
N GLY A 84 -5.44 4.19 8.31
CA GLY A 84 -6.27 3.00 8.12
C GLY A 84 -5.86 2.09 6.96
N ALA A 85 -4.60 2.13 6.52
CA ALA A 85 -4.05 1.04 5.70
C ALA A 85 -3.97 -0.25 6.53
N ASP A 86 -4.36 -1.36 5.93
CA ASP A 86 -4.24 -2.71 6.48
C ASP A 86 -3.04 -3.45 5.92
N GLU A 87 -2.62 -3.13 4.68
CA GLU A 87 -1.51 -3.77 3.99
C GLU A 87 -0.59 -2.70 3.35
N ILE A 88 0.71 -2.99 3.32
CA ILE A 88 1.77 -2.09 2.82
C ILE A 88 2.59 -2.77 1.71
N ASP A 89 2.55 -2.20 0.51
CA ASP A 89 3.30 -2.61 -0.66
C ASP A 89 4.51 -1.69 -0.90
N MET A 90 5.66 -2.03 -0.33
CA MET A 90 6.86 -1.21 -0.49
C MET A 90 7.65 -1.53 -1.76
N VAL A 91 8.32 -0.52 -2.32
CA VAL A 91 9.37 -0.73 -3.34
C VAL A 91 10.74 -0.69 -2.66
N ILE A 92 11.50 -1.78 -2.77
CA ILE A 92 12.88 -1.88 -2.24
C ILE A 92 13.82 -0.87 -2.90
N ASN A 93 14.95 -0.59 -2.26
CA ASN A 93 16.03 0.17 -2.91
C ASN A 93 16.71 -0.63 -4.04
N ILE A 94 16.17 -0.49 -5.26
CA ILE A 94 16.66 -1.18 -6.46
C ILE A 94 18.11 -0.80 -6.79
N GLY A 95 18.51 0.45 -6.53
CA GLY A 95 19.88 0.92 -6.75
C GLY A 95 20.87 0.19 -5.84
N ALA A 96 20.58 0.13 -4.54
CA ALA A 96 21.40 -0.60 -3.58
C ALA A 96 21.48 -2.10 -3.91
N LEU A 97 20.37 -2.72 -4.33
CA LEU A 97 20.37 -4.11 -4.76
C LEU A 97 21.31 -4.35 -5.95
N LYS A 98 21.24 -3.49 -6.97
CA LYS A 98 22.10 -3.60 -8.16
C LYS A 98 23.59 -3.36 -7.85
N ASP A 99 23.88 -2.53 -6.85
CA ASP A 99 25.23 -2.29 -6.35
C ASP A 99 25.77 -3.43 -5.46
N GLY A 100 24.96 -4.46 -5.16
CA GLY A 100 25.32 -5.54 -4.24
C GLY A 100 25.34 -5.13 -2.77
N ARG A 101 24.75 -3.97 -2.42
CA ARG A 101 24.65 -3.46 -1.05
C ARG A 101 23.45 -4.08 -0.34
N TYR A 102 23.53 -5.39 -0.08
CA TYR A 102 22.41 -6.17 0.48
C TYR A 102 22.03 -5.75 1.90
N ASP A 103 23.00 -5.33 2.72
CA ASP A 103 22.74 -4.84 4.07
C ASP A 103 21.87 -3.56 4.04
N ASP A 104 22.09 -2.68 3.08
CA ASP A 104 21.27 -1.47 2.89
C ASP A 104 19.83 -1.84 2.51
N VAL A 105 19.65 -2.83 1.61
CA VAL A 105 18.33 -3.31 1.20
C VAL A 105 17.60 -3.98 2.36
N GLN A 106 18.30 -4.82 3.13
CA GLN A 106 17.73 -5.47 4.31
C GLN A 106 17.32 -4.45 5.36
N ALA A 107 18.17 -3.44 5.63
CA ALA A 107 17.86 -2.37 6.58
C ALA A 107 16.65 -1.51 6.12
N ASP A 108 16.54 -1.21 4.83
CA ASP A 108 15.39 -0.51 4.23
C ASP A 108 14.07 -1.29 4.44
N ILE A 109 14.08 -2.60 4.17
CA ILE A 109 12.90 -3.46 4.41
C ILE A 109 12.59 -3.55 5.90
N ALA A 110 13.61 -3.78 6.74
CA ALA A 110 13.42 -3.90 8.18
C ALA A 110 12.81 -2.64 8.80
N ALA A 111 13.21 -1.45 8.33
CA ALA A 111 12.65 -0.18 8.79
C ALA A 111 11.15 -0.04 8.46
N VAL A 112 10.72 -0.52 7.29
CA VAL A 112 9.29 -0.54 6.91
C VAL A 112 8.51 -1.56 7.73
N VAL A 113 9.04 -2.76 7.93
CA VAL A 113 8.42 -3.81 8.76
C VAL A 113 8.28 -3.35 10.22
N GLU A 114 9.32 -2.75 10.81
CA GLU A 114 9.24 -2.19 12.16
C GLU A 114 8.20 -1.07 12.24
N ALA A 115 8.12 -0.24 11.20
CA ALA A 115 7.14 0.82 11.10
C ALA A 115 5.70 0.31 10.93
N SER A 116 5.49 -0.90 10.38
CA SER A 116 4.17 -1.46 10.16
C SER A 116 3.53 -2.06 11.42
N GLY A 117 4.35 -2.46 12.40
CA GLY A 117 3.86 -3.01 13.65
C GLY A 117 3.14 -4.34 13.45
N ASP A 118 1.92 -4.46 13.98
CA ASP A 118 1.08 -5.67 13.85
C ASP A 118 0.17 -5.65 12.59
N LYS A 119 0.37 -4.64 11.72
CA LYS A 119 -0.28 -4.54 10.40
C LYS A 119 0.62 -5.12 9.34
#